data_AF-A0AAY5KND3-F1
#
_entry.id   AF-A0AAY5KND3-F1
#
_cell.length_a   1.000
_cell.length_b   1.000
_cell.length_c   1.000
_cell.angle_alpha   90.00
_cell.angle_beta   90.00
_cell.angle_gamma   90.00
#
_symmetry.space_group_name_H-M   'P 1'
#
loop_
_entity.id
_entity.type
_entity.pdbx_description
1 polymer ?
#
loop_
_entity_poly.entity_id
_entity_poly.type
_entity_poly.pdbx_seq_one_letter_code
_entity_poly.pdbx_strand_id
1 'polypeptide(L)'
;MSLKREVRSVQVLNPIVPWIAPAKNTEWINDIYYNQQRFINYTDAALTALGEQLWATSKMTWQNRQALDWILAEKGGVCVMFGEQCCTFIPNNTAPYGSFTQSMNKLKRSRQEVKGNAGRDAHTWDWLESSLRQWRAILTKVGVVIGIVLVVVALIACCVVPLLE
;
A
#
# COMPACT_ATOMS: atom_id res chain seq x y z
N MET A 1 22.85 0.24 -9.06
CA MET A 1 23.35 0.40 -10.46
C MET A 1 22.30 0.02 -11.51
N SER A 2 21.45 -1.01 -11.29
CA SER A 2 20.39 -1.40 -12.24
C SER A 2 19.29 -0.35 -12.45
N LEU A 3 18.75 0.26 -11.39
CA LEU A 3 17.63 1.20 -11.52
C LEU A 3 17.96 2.41 -12.41
N LYS A 4 19.19 2.93 -12.30
CA LYS A 4 19.66 4.05 -13.12
C LYS A 4 19.84 3.68 -14.60
N ARG A 5 20.10 2.41 -14.90
CA ARG A 5 20.21 1.88 -16.27
C ARG A 5 18.81 1.68 -16.86
N GLU A 6 17.87 1.18 -16.07
CA GLU A 6 16.45 1.00 -16.43
C GLU A 6 15.75 2.34 -16.70
N VAL A 7 15.96 3.34 -15.84
CA VAL A 7 15.38 4.68 -16.04
C VAL A 7 15.92 5.32 -17.33
N ARG A 8 17.21 5.09 -17.63
CA ARG A 8 17.84 5.60 -18.85
C ARG A 8 17.32 4.91 -20.11
N SER A 9 17.06 3.60 -20.08
CA SER A 9 16.48 2.89 -21.23
C SER A 9 15.05 3.37 -21.52
N VAL A 10 14.23 3.59 -20.48
CA VAL A 10 12.87 4.13 -20.63
C VAL A 10 12.91 5.53 -21.27
N GLN A 11 13.82 6.41 -20.83
CA GLN A 11 13.97 7.75 -21.40
C GLN A 11 14.35 7.75 -22.89
N VAL A 12 15.21 6.81 -23.30
CA VAL A 12 15.63 6.68 -24.70
C VAL A 12 14.52 6.09 -25.57
N LEU A 13 13.74 5.13 -25.06
CA LEU A 13 12.66 4.50 -25.82
C LEU A 13 11.37 5.31 -25.86
N ASN A 14 11.09 6.19 -24.89
CA ASN A 14 9.83 6.92 -24.79
C ASN A 14 9.45 7.75 -26.04
N PRO A 15 10.38 8.45 -26.73
CA PRO A 15 10.05 9.16 -27.97
C PRO A 15 9.65 8.23 -29.13
N ILE A 16 10.15 6.98 -29.12
CA ILE A 16 9.92 5.98 -30.17
C ILE A 16 8.62 5.22 -29.89
N VAL A 17 8.37 4.90 -28.62
CA VAL A 17 7.22 4.11 -28.16
C VAL A 17 6.61 4.78 -26.92
N PRO A 18 5.63 5.69 -27.11
CA PRO A 18 5.11 6.57 -26.05
C PRO A 18 4.42 5.86 -24.88
N TRP A 19 4.00 4.60 -25.05
CA TRP A 19 3.30 3.83 -24.02
C TRP A 19 4.23 3.06 -23.07
N ILE A 20 5.54 2.99 -23.33
CA ILE A 20 6.50 2.27 -22.46
C ILE A 20 6.68 2.99 -21.12
N ALA A 21 6.85 4.32 -21.14
CA ALA A 21 7.04 5.10 -19.92
C ALA A 21 5.86 4.99 -18.93
N PRO A 22 4.58 5.21 -19.34
CA PRO A 22 3.47 5.06 -18.41
C PRO A 22 3.32 3.63 -17.89
N ALA A 23 3.49 2.60 -18.73
CA ALA A 23 3.42 1.20 -18.30
C ALA A 23 4.50 0.87 -17.25
N LYS A 24 5.74 1.31 -17.48
CA LYS A 24 6.85 1.09 -16.55
C LYS A 24 6.67 1.84 -15.23
N ASN A 25 6.12 3.06 -15.30
CA ASN A 25 5.78 3.84 -14.10
C ASN A 25 4.74 3.12 -13.24
N THR A 26 3.72 2.49 -13.83
CA THR A 26 2.73 1.69 -13.08
C THR A 26 3.38 0.49 -12.38
N GLU A 27 4.29 -0.23 -13.06
CA GLU A 27 5.02 -1.35 -12.46
C GLU A 27 5.85 -0.90 -11.25
N TRP A 28 6.59 0.20 -11.37
CA TRP A 28 7.38 0.75 -10.27
C TRP A 28 6.53 1.25 -9.10
N ILE A 29 5.39 1.88 -9.38
CA ILE A 29 4.45 2.31 -8.33
C ILE A 29 3.97 1.09 -7.54
N ASN A 30 3.63 0.00 -8.23
CA ASN A 30 3.18 -1.24 -7.61
C ASN A 30 4.28 -1.90 -6.76
N ASP A 31 5.52 -1.95 -7.26
CA ASP A 31 6.67 -2.46 -6.50
C ASP A 31 6.93 -1.63 -5.23
N ILE A 32 6.97 -0.30 -5.36
CA ILE A 32 7.12 0.62 -4.22
C ILE A 32 5.99 0.41 -3.22
N TYR A 33 4.76 0.26 -3.70
CA TYR A 33 3.58 0.05 -2.87
C TYR A 33 3.68 -1.23 -2.03
N TYR A 34 4.02 -2.37 -2.63
CA TYR A 34 4.21 -3.62 -1.90
C TYR A 34 5.39 -3.59 -0.95
N ASN A 35 6.50 -2.96 -1.35
CA ASN A 35 7.67 -2.80 -0.50
C ASN A 35 7.35 -1.92 0.72
N GLN A 36 6.59 -0.84 0.54
CA GLN A 36 6.10 0.01 1.61
C GLN A 36 5.19 -0.75 2.59
N GLN A 37 4.26 -1.55 2.05
CA GLN A 37 3.36 -2.35 2.88
C GLN A 37 4.11 -3.37 3.73
N ARG A 38 5.13 -4.02 3.14
CA ARG A 38 6.01 -4.97 3.82
C ARG A 38 6.86 -4.28 4.89
N PHE A 39 7.42 -3.11 4.57
CA PHE A 39 8.18 -2.30 5.52
C PHE A 39 7.33 -1.96 6.74
N ILE A 40 6.13 -1.40 6.55
CA ILE A 40 5.21 -1.06 7.64
C ILE A 40 4.88 -2.29 8.50
N ASN A 41 4.67 -3.45 7.87
CA ASN A 41 4.38 -4.70 8.58
C ASN A 41 5.54 -5.14 9.50
N TYR A 42 6.78 -5.09 9.00
CA TYR A 42 7.96 -5.43 9.80
C TYR A 42 8.22 -4.38 10.89
N THR A 43 8.04 -3.09 10.58
CA THR A 43 8.20 -2.01 11.56
C THR A 43 7.19 -2.13 12.71
N ASP A 44 5.93 -2.45 12.42
CA ASP A 44 4.89 -2.68 13.44
C ASP A 44 5.25 -3.83 14.39
N ALA A 45 5.72 -4.96 13.83
CA ALA A 45 6.17 -6.11 14.62
C ALA A 45 7.40 -5.78 15.48
N ALA A 46 8.43 -5.17 14.88
CA ALA A 46 9.67 -4.82 15.57
C ALA A 46 9.45 -3.80 16.68
N LEU A 47 8.68 -2.74 16.41
CA LEU A 47 8.37 -1.73 17.42
C LEU A 47 7.49 -2.32 18.53
N THR A 48 6.54 -3.22 18.22
CA THR A 48 5.72 -3.85 19.27
C THR A 48 6.59 -4.64 20.24
N ALA A 49 7.51 -5.47 19.73
CA ALA A 49 8.46 -6.21 20.55
C ALA A 49 9.36 -5.29 21.39
N LEU A 50 9.85 -4.19 20.79
CA LEU A 50 10.63 -3.18 21.52
C LEU A 50 9.82 -2.53 22.64
N GLY A 51 8.54 -2.19 22.38
CA GLY A 51 7.66 -1.60 23.40
C GLY A 51 7.45 -2.51 24.60
N GLU A 52 7.21 -3.80 24.36
CA GLU A 52 7.08 -4.81 25.42
C GLU A 52 8.37 -4.98 26.21
N GLN A 53 9.52 -5.04 25.53
CA GLN A 53 10.83 -5.13 26.18
C GLN A 53 11.13 -3.87 27.02
N LEU A 54 10.90 -2.67 26.49
CA LEU A 54 11.11 -1.41 27.22
C LEU A 54 10.23 -1.34 28.48
N TRP A 55 8.98 -1.78 28.39
CA TRP A 55 8.08 -1.81 29.55
C TRP A 55 8.58 -2.78 30.63
N ALA A 56 9.02 -3.98 30.24
CA ALA A 56 9.57 -4.96 31.18
C ALA A 56 10.89 -4.47 31.81
N THR A 57 11.81 -3.95 31.00
CA THR A 57 13.10 -3.45 31.46
C THR A 57 12.94 -2.25 32.38
N SER A 58 12.08 -1.27 32.04
CA SER A 58 11.83 -0.11 32.92
C SER A 58 11.28 -0.52 34.28
N LYS A 59 10.37 -1.50 34.32
CA LYS A 59 9.85 -2.07 35.58
C LYS A 59 10.96 -2.76 36.38
N MET A 60 11.79 -3.58 35.73
CA MET A 60 12.93 -4.23 36.38
C MET A 60 13.91 -3.20 36.94
N THR A 61 14.25 -2.15 36.17
CA THR A 61 15.14 -1.08 36.63
C THR A 61 14.59 -0.38 37.86
N TRP A 62 13.27 -0.10 37.91
CA TRP A 62 12.63 0.48 39.09
C TRP A 62 12.72 -0.45 40.31
N GLN A 63 12.47 -1.75 40.13
CA GLN A 63 12.56 -2.74 41.21
C GLN A 63 14.00 -2.89 41.72
N ASN A 64 14.96 -2.98 40.80
CA ASN A 64 16.39 -3.04 41.12
C ASN A 64 16.81 -1.80 41.90
N ARG A 65 16.35 -0.62 41.49
CA ARG A 65 16.62 0.63 42.17
C ARG A 65 16.07 0.64 43.59
N GLN A 66 14.83 0.20 43.76
CA GLN A 66 14.21 0.10 45.08
C GLN A 66 14.97 -0.85 46.00
N ALA A 67 15.39 -2.02 45.50
CA ALA A 67 16.17 -2.99 46.26
C ALA A 67 17.56 -2.44 46.64
N LEU A 68 18.23 -1.76 45.72
CA LEU A 68 19.52 -1.11 45.98
C LEU A 68 19.39 0.00 47.03
N ASP A 69 18.30 0.78 47.01
CA ASP A 69 18.06 1.80 48.04
C ASP A 69 17.83 1.19 49.42
N TRP A 70 17.25 -0.02 49.52
CA TRP A 70 17.11 -0.73 50.80
C TRP A 70 18.46 -1.28 51.29
N ILE A 71 19.26 -1.86 50.40
CA ILE A 71 20.60 -2.37 50.73
C ILE A 71 21.53 -1.23 51.15
N LEU A 72 21.41 -0.06 50.50
CA LEU A 72 22.24 1.11 50.76
C LEU A 72 21.60 2.08 51.77
N ALA A 73 20.56 1.67 52.51
CA ALA A 73 19.86 2.54 53.45
C ALA A 73 20.83 3.17 54.47
N GLU A 74 21.82 2.42 54.98
CA GLU A 74 22.85 2.92 55.90
C GLU A 74 23.83 3.92 55.26
N LYS A 75 23.98 3.88 53.93
CA LYS A 75 24.83 4.79 53.15
C LYS A 75 24.04 5.98 52.55
N GLY A 76 22.77 6.13 52.91
CA GLY A 76 21.89 7.17 52.38
C GLY A 76 21.26 6.82 51.02
N GLY A 77 21.25 5.54 50.64
CA GLY A 77 20.70 5.03 49.39
C GLY A 77 21.60 5.28 48.18
N VAL A 78 21.12 4.90 47.01
CA VAL A 78 21.86 5.09 45.74
C VAL A 78 21.91 6.59 45.37
N CYS A 79 21.03 7.44 45.92
CA CYS A 79 21.06 8.90 45.64
C CYS A 79 22.29 9.60 46.19
N VAL A 80 22.72 9.26 47.41
CA VAL A 80 23.92 9.85 48.01
C VAL A 80 25.19 9.43 47.25
N MET A 81 25.20 8.23 46.65
CA MET A 81 26.35 7.72 45.89
C MET A 81 26.51 8.38 44.51
N PHE A 82 25.40 8.68 43.83
CA PHE A 82 25.40 9.23 42.46
C PHE A 82 25.06 10.73 42.39
N GLY A 83 24.70 11.37 43.51
CA GLY A 83 24.38 12.79 43.59
C GLY A 83 23.23 13.19 42.67
N GLU A 84 23.41 14.30 41.94
CA GLU A 84 22.38 14.87 41.06
C GLU A 84 21.93 13.93 39.92
N GLN A 85 22.77 12.96 39.53
CA GLN A 85 22.46 12.02 38.45
C GLN A 85 21.47 10.93 38.85
N CYS A 86 21.21 10.76 40.15
CA CYS A 86 20.34 9.71 40.67
C CYS A 86 18.86 9.88 40.29
N CYS A 87 18.39 11.13 40.18
CA CYS A 87 16.97 11.45 40.08
C CYS A 87 16.40 11.35 38.65
N THR A 88 17.07 10.62 37.74
CA THR A 88 16.59 10.43 36.37
C THR A 88 15.34 9.54 36.37
N PHE A 89 14.18 10.16 36.20
CA PHE A 89 12.91 9.45 36.06
C PHE A 89 12.80 8.80 34.67
N ILE A 90 12.46 7.51 34.63
CA ILE A 90 12.17 6.82 33.36
C ILE A 90 10.72 7.16 32.96
N PRO A 91 10.50 7.93 31.87
CA PRO A 91 9.16 8.29 31.46
C PRO A 91 8.37 7.06 31.02
N ASN A 92 7.15 6.92 31.53
CA ASN A 92 6.25 5.82 31.18
C ASN A 92 5.53 6.08 29.84
N ASN A 93 6.31 6.17 28.76
CA ASN A 93 5.78 6.40 27.41
C ASN A 93 5.03 5.19 26.85
N THR A 94 5.27 3.99 27.39
CA THR A 94 4.62 2.71 27.04
C THR A 94 3.26 2.51 27.72
N ALA A 95 2.80 3.44 28.57
CA ALA A 95 1.46 3.40 29.14
C ALA A 95 0.37 3.38 28.05
N PRO A 96 -0.89 2.96 28.36
CA PRO A 96 -1.99 2.95 27.39
C PRO A 96 -2.23 4.29 26.69
N TYR A 97 -1.95 5.41 27.37
CA TYR A 97 -2.05 6.78 26.84
C TYR A 97 -0.69 7.46 26.65
N GLY A 98 0.39 6.70 26.73
CA GLY A 98 1.73 7.22 26.53
C GLY A 98 2.03 7.51 25.06
N SER A 99 3.04 8.36 24.83
CA SER A 99 3.45 8.80 23.49
C SER A 99 3.84 7.65 22.56
N PHE A 100 4.44 6.58 23.11
CA PHE A 100 4.83 5.39 22.34
C PHE A 100 3.60 4.63 21.84
N THR A 101 2.65 4.35 22.73
CA THR A 101 1.40 3.64 22.39
C THR A 101 0.57 4.43 21.38
N GLN A 102 0.54 5.76 21.52
CA GLN A 102 -0.16 6.62 20.55
C GLN A 102 0.48 6.54 19.16
N SER A 103 1.81 6.61 19.07
CA SER A 103 2.55 6.43 17.81
C SER A 103 2.34 5.04 17.20
N MET A 104 2.31 4.01 18.03
CA MET A 104 2.01 2.64 17.60
C MET A 104 0.60 2.51 17.02
N ASN A 105 -0.39 3.13 17.65
CA ASN A 105 -1.77 3.13 17.16
C ASN A 105 -1.89 3.86 15.81
N LYS A 106 -1.16 4.97 15.63
CA LYS A 106 -1.08 5.67 14.34
C LYS A 106 -0.45 4.77 13.26
N LEU A 107 0.64 4.08 13.58
CA LEU A 107 1.29 3.13 12.66
C LEU A 107 0.34 2.00 12.24
N LYS A 108 -0.38 1.40 13.20
CA LYS A 108 -1.38 0.35 12.95
C LYS A 108 -2.52 0.84 12.07
N ARG A 109 -2.98 2.07 12.29
CA ARG A 109 -4.00 2.71 11.45
C ARG A 109 -3.47 2.91 10.03
N SER A 110 -2.27 3.45 9.85
CA SER A 110 -1.68 3.60 8.51
C SER A 110 -1.50 2.26 7.81
N ARG A 111 -1.15 1.19 8.54
CA ARG A 111 -1.09 -0.18 7.99
C ARG A 111 -2.45 -0.64 7.47
N GLN A 112 -3.53 -0.36 8.21
CA GLN A 112 -4.90 -0.68 7.80
C GLN A 112 -5.34 0.15 6.59
N GLU A 113 -5.02 1.45 6.56
CA GLU A 113 -5.33 2.34 5.45
C GLU A 113 -4.61 1.89 4.17
N VAL A 114 -3.32 1.57 4.24
CA VAL A 114 -2.56 1.02 3.11
C VAL A 114 -3.21 -0.29 2.65
N LYS A 115 -3.46 -1.25 3.54
CA LYS A 115 -4.12 -2.52 3.19
C LYS A 115 -5.51 -2.32 2.54
N GLY A 116 -6.31 -1.41 3.08
CA GLY A 116 -7.66 -1.12 2.58
C GLY A 116 -7.68 -0.35 1.26
N ASN A 117 -6.59 0.35 0.91
CA ASN A 117 -6.44 1.02 -0.37
C ASN A 117 -5.95 0.05 -1.48
N ALA A 118 -5.31 -1.08 -1.12
CA ALA A 118 -4.76 -2.07 -2.07
C ALA A 118 -5.77 -2.67 -3.05
N GLY A 119 -7.06 -2.61 -2.72
CA GLY A 119 -8.15 -3.19 -3.52
C GLY A 119 -9.21 -2.18 -3.96
N ARG A 120 -8.96 -0.87 -3.81
CA ARG A 120 -9.96 0.16 -4.12
C ARG A 120 -9.94 0.64 -5.58
N ASP A 121 -9.16 -0.02 -6.45
CA ASP A 121 -9.03 0.32 -7.87
C ASP A 121 -10.16 -0.23 -8.76
N ALA A 122 -11.16 -0.91 -8.19
CA ALA A 122 -12.30 -1.40 -8.98
C ALA A 122 -13.26 -0.28 -9.46
N HIS A 123 -13.32 0.86 -8.77
CA HIS A 123 -14.36 1.87 -9.03
C HIS A 123 -14.02 2.86 -10.17
N THR A 124 -12.74 3.00 -10.56
CA THR A 124 -12.36 4.07 -11.51
C THR A 124 -12.76 3.77 -12.96
N TRP A 125 -13.00 2.50 -13.31
CA TRP A 125 -13.30 2.07 -14.68
C TRP A 125 -14.75 1.59 -14.89
N ASP A 126 -15.57 1.53 -13.84
CA ASP A 126 -16.97 1.10 -13.92
C ASP A 126 -17.81 1.92 -14.93
N TRP A 127 -17.55 3.22 -15.02
CA TRP A 127 -18.27 4.11 -15.95
C TRP A 127 -17.87 3.86 -17.43
N LEU A 128 -16.62 3.46 -17.66
CA LEU A 128 -16.09 3.19 -18.99
C LEU A 128 -16.50 1.80 -19.48
N GLU A 129 -16.51 0.82 -18.58
CA GLU A 129 -16.99 -0.53 -18.87
C GLU A 129 -18.50 -0.54 -19.16
N SER A 130 -19.29 0.21 -18.40
CA SER A 130 -20.74 0.36 -18.65
C SER A 130 -21.04 1.08 -19.96
N SER A 131 -20.26 2.11 -20.31
CA SER A 131 -20.34 2.78 -21.62
C SER A 131 -19.95 1.83 -22.75
N LEU A 132 -18.80 1.15 -22.68
CA LEU A 132 -18.36 0.20 -23.71
C LEU A 132 -19.36 -0.93 -23.95
N ARG A 133 -20.05 -1.38 -22.91
CA ARG A 133 -21.12 -2.39 -23.02
C ARG A 133 -22.31 -1.89 -23.84
N GLN A 134 -22.72 -0.63 -23.66
CA GLN A 134 -23.79 -0.03 -24.47
C GLN A 134 -23.37 0.12 -25.94
N TRP A 135 -22.15 0.57 -26.22
CA TRP A 135 -21.64 0.70 -27.59
C TRP A 135 -21.52 -0.65 -28.30
N ARG A 136 -21.08 -1.71 -27.61
CA ARG A 136 -21.05 -3.08 -28.16
C ARG A 136 -22.44 -3.58 -28.56
N ALA A 137 -23.48 -3.28 -27.76
CA ALA A 137 -24.84 -3.67 -28.08
C ALA A 137 -25.41 -2.94 -29.32
N ILE A 138 -24.99 -1.70 -29.54
CA ILE A 138 -25.36 -0.94 -30.76
C ILE A 138 -24.65 -1.55 -31.98
N LEU A 139 -23.35 -1.82 -31.87
CA LEU A 139 -22.56 -2.39 -32.97
C LEU A 139 -23.04 -3.78 -33.40
N THR A 140 -23.43 -4.64 -32.46
CA THR A 140 -23.99 -5.97 -32.80
C THR A 140 -25.33 -5.85 -33.52
N LYS A 141 -26.21 -4.93 -33.11
CA LYS A 141 -27.49 -4.71 -33.81
C LYS A 141 -27.29 -4.17 -35.23
N VAL A 142 -26.38 -3.22 -35.41
CA VAL A 142 -26.05 -2.68 -36.74
C VAL A 142 -25.44 -3.74 -37.64
N GLY A 143 -24.51 -4.56 -37.12
CA GLY A 143 -23.89 -5.66 -37.86
C GLY A 143 -24.89 -6.71 -38.35
N VAL A 144 -25.90 -7.05 -37.54
CA VAL A 144 -26.96 -8.00 -37.94
C VAL A 144 -27.82 -7.42 -39.06
N VAL A 145 -28.20 -6.14 -38.99
CA VAL A 145 -29.00 -5.50 -40.05
C VAL A 145 -28.22 -5.45 -41.36
N ILE A 146 -26.92 -5.09 -41.33
CA ILE A 146 -26.06 -5.11 -42.51
C ILE A 146 -25.95 -6.52 -43.10
N GLY A 147 -25.78 -7.54 -42.25
CA GLY A 147 -25.75 -8.94 -42.68
C GLY A 147 -27.04 -9.37 -43.39
N ILE A 148 -28.21 -9.00 -42.85
CA ILE A 148 -29.51 -9.29 -43.47
C ILE A 148 -29.64 -8.59 -44.82
N VAL A 149 -29.27 -7.31 -44.90
CA VAL A 149 -29.33 -6.55 -46.17
C VAL A 149 -28.43 -7.19 -47.23
N LEU A 150 -27.21 -7.61 -46.88
CA LEU A 150 -26.30 -8.28 -47.81
C LEU A 150 -26.87 -9.62 -48.30
N VAL A 151 -27.52 -10.39 -47.43
CA VAL A 151 -28.20 -11.65 -47.83
C VAL A 151 -29.36 -11.37 -48.78
N VAL A 152 -30.19 -10.36 -48.49
CA VAL A 152 -31.31 -9.97 -49.35
C VAL A 152 -30.80 -9.50 -50.72
N VAL A 153 -29.74 -8.69 -50.77
CA VAL A 153 -29.11 -8.24 -52.02
C VAL A 153 -28.54 -9.42 -52.80
N ALA A 154 -27.91 -10.38 -52.13
CA ALA A 154 -27.40 -11.60 -52.77
C ALA A 154 -28.52 -12.47 -53.35
N LEU A 155 -29.66 -12.60 -52.66
CA LEU A 155 -30.83 -13.32 -53.16
C LEU A 155 -31.48 -12.60 -54.35
N ILE A 156 -31.58 -11.27 -54.33
CA ILE A 156 -32.08 -10.49 -55.47
C ILE A 156 -31.13 -10.64 -56.67
N ALA A 157 -29.82 -10.53 -56.45
CA ALA A 157 -28.82 -10.73 -57.50
C ALA A 157 -28.83 -12.15 -58.08
N CYS A 158 -29.03 -13.17 -57.24
CA CYS A 158 -29.06 -14.57 -57.66
C CYS A 158 -30.38 -14.97 -58.35
N CYS A 159 -31.52 -14.40 -57.93
CA CYS A 159 -32.83 -14.86 -58.37
C CYS A 159 -33.55 -13.93 -59.35
N VAL A 160 -33.27 -12.63 -59.34
CA VAL A 160 -33.99 -11.64 -60.17
C VAL A 160 -33.24 -11.28 -61.45
N VAL A 161 -31.90 -11.26 -61.39
CA VAL A 161 -31.05 -10.95 -62.55
C VAL A 161 -31.14 -12.00 -63.68
N PRO A 162 -31.15 -13.33 -63.42
CA PRO A 162 -31.27 -14.33 -64.49
C PRO A 162 -32.71 -14.54 -65.02
N LEU A 163 -33.70 -13.77 -64.54
CA LEU A 163 -35.09 -13.83 -65.00
C LEU A 163 -35.46 -12.61 -65.87
N LEU A 164 -34.54 -11.66 -66.04
CA LEU A 164 -34.71 -10.45 -66.86
C LEU A 164 -33.85 -10.46 -68.15
N GLU A 165 -33.06 -11.51 -68.36
CA GLU A 165 -32.40 -11.84 -69.64
C GLU A 165 -33.11 -13.00 -70.34
#